data_AF-A0A4Y2GA75-F1
#
_entry.id   AF-A0A4Y2GA75-F1
#
_cell.length_a   1.000
_cell.length_b   1.000
_cell.length_c   1.000
_cell.angle_alpha   90.00
_cell.angle_beta   90.00
_cell.angle_gamma   90.00
#
_symmetry.space_group_name_H-M   'P 1'
#
loop_
_entity.id
_entity.type
_entity.pdbx_description
1 polymer ?
#
loop_
_entity_poly.entity_id
_entity_poly.type
_entity_poly.pdbx_seq_one_letter_code
_entity_poly.pdbx_strand_id
1 'polypeptide(L)'
;MPFREERRKQFQANRRLRLRELHKTIPGMSMTTLHECVTVTLGYHKLCASWVSKMLTEEHKKKRMGFALDFLTRYAKTGDEFLNHIVTGDEMWVYHPTPESKQTAQAVVRCQSPENQEIQNFNF
;
A
#
# COMPACT_ATOMS: atom_id res chain seq x y z
N MET A 1 21.27 25.10 21.17
CA MET A 1 19.91 25.64 20.93
C MET A 1 18.87 24.52 21.07
N PRO A 2 18.05 24.52 22.14
CA PRO A 2 17.08 23.45 22.46
C PRO A 2 15.87 23.39 21.52
N PHE A 3 15.72 24.36 20.62
CA PHE A 3 14.58 24.52 19.72
C PHE A 3 14.52 23.52 18.55
N ARG A 4 15.57 22.73 18.30
CA ARG A 4 15.67 21.76 17.18
C ARG A 4 15.33 20.32 17.61
N GLU A 5 15.58 19.96 18.87
CA GLU A 5 15.36 18.60 19.37
C GLU A 5 13.90 18.33 19.74
N GLU A 6 13.25 19.29 20.39
CA GLU A 6 11.83 19.14 20.77
C GLU A 6 10.95 18.92 19.53
N ARG A 7 11.27 19.61 18.42
CA ARG A 7 10.59 19.42 17.14
C ARG A 7 10.81 18.02 16.57
N ARG A 8 12.03 17.47 16.65
CA ARG A 8 12.31 16.09 16.19
C ARG A 8 11.54 15.06 17.00
N LYS A 9 11.42 15.24 18.32
CA LYS A 9 10.63 14.34 19.18
C LYS A 9 9.17 14.28 18.75
N GLN A 10 8.56 15.41 18.37
CA GLN A 10 7.18 15.45 17.88
C GLN A 10 6.99 14.66 16.57
N PHE A 11 7.94 14.75 15.62
CA PHE A 11 7.91 13.95 14.39
C PHE A 11 8.13 12.45 14.64
N GLN A 12 8.97 12.10 15.61
CA GLN A 12 9.23 10.71 15.99
C GLN A 12 8.06 10.07 16.75
N ALA A 13 7.39 10.85 17.61
CA ALA A 13 6.26 10.38 18.41
C ALA A 13 5.04 10.01 17.54
N ASN A 14 4.79 10.74 16.45
CA ASN A 14 3.70 10.41 15.53
C ASN A 14 4.10 10.62 14.07
N ARG A 15 4.49 9.51 13.42
CA ARG A 15 4.87 9.46 12.00
C ARG A 15 3.70 9.69 11.02
N ARG A 16 2.46 9.83 11.51
CA ARG A 16 1.26 10.04 10.68
C ARG A 16 0.70 11.46 10.77
N LEU A 17 1.39 12.38 11.45
CA LEU A 17 0.92 13.76 11.58
C LEU A 17 0.76 14.44 10.24
N ARG A 18 -0.38 15.13 10.06
CA ARG A 18 -0.60 15.99 8.91
C ARG A 18 0.09 17.33 9.14
N LEU A 19 0.61 17.94 8.07
CA LEU A 19 1.23 19.27 8.12
C LEU A 19 0.32 20.33 8.78
N ARG A 20 -1.00 20.18 8.62
CA ARG A 20 -2.04 21.03 9.20
C ARG A 20 -2.10 20.92 10.73
N GLU A 21 -1.90 19.73 11.26
CA GLU A 21 -1.90 19.47 12.71
C GLU A 21 -0.63 20.03 13.33
N LEU A 22 0.50 19.89 12.63
CA LEU A 22 1.78 20.48 12.99
C LEU A 22 1.75 22.02 13.00
N HIS A 23 1.05 22.62 12.04
CA HIS A 23 0.85 24.07 12.01
C HIS A 23 0.02 24.56 13.21
N LYS A 24 -0.94 23.76 13.69
CA LYS A 24 -1.71 24.10 14.90
C LYS A 24 -0.87 23.99 16.18
N THR A 25 0.03 23.01 16.25
CA THR A 25 0.88 22.81 17.43
C THR A 25 2.07 23.75 17.49
N ILE A 26 2.51 24.31 16.36
CA ILE A 26 3.61 25.28 16.32
C ILE A 26 3.13 26.62 15.73
N PRO A 27 2.50 27.48 16.54
CA PRO A 27 2.04 28.78 16.09
C PRO A 27 3.23 29.67 15.68
N GLY A 28 3.08 30.41 14.58
CA GLY A 28 4.07 31.37 14.08
C GLY A 28 4.92 30.91 12.89
N MET A 29 4.78 29.66 12.42
CA MET A 29 5.40 29.20 11.18
C MET A 29 4.38 29.16 10.04
N SER A 30 4.79 29.64 8.87
CA SER A 30 3.99 29.46 7.65
C SER A 30 3.94 27.99 7.24
N MET A 31 2.88 27.60 6.52
CA MET A 31 2.73 26.23 6.01
C MET A 31 3.89 25.83 5.08
N THR A 32 4.41 26.78 4.30
CA THR A 32 5.54 26.58 3.39
C THR A 32 6.84 26.32 4.14
N THR A 33 7.15 27.14 5.15
CA THR A 33 8.33 26.97 6.01
C THR A 33 8.27 25.63 6.76
N LEU A 34 7.08 25.21 7.16
CA LEU A 34 6.89 23.91 7.80
C LEU A 34 7.13 22.77 6.81
N HIS A 35 6.66 22.88 5.56
CA HIS A 35 6.92 21.91 4.51
C HIS A 35 8.44 21.77 4.22
N GLU A 36 9.15 22.88 4.07
CA GLU A 36 10.60 22.90 3.86
C GLU A 36 11.35 22.30 5.05
N CYS A 37 10.92 22.60 6.27
CA CYS A 37 11.51 22.02 7.48
C CYS A 37 11.36 20.48 7.47
N VAL A 38 10.16 19.97 7.15
CA VAL A 38 9.88 18.53 7.12
C VAL A 38 10.67 17.83 6.01
N THR A 39 10.64 18.38 4.79
CA THR A 39 11.19 17.72 3.61
C THR A 39 12.70 17.95 3.43
N VAL A 40 13.17 19.18 3.62
CA VAL A 40 14.58 19.57 3.38
C VAL A 40 15.40 19.45 4.66
N THR A 41 14.95 20.03 5.77
CA THR A 41 15.77 20.07 7.01
C THR A 41 15.78 18.72 7.74
N LEU A 42 14.66 18.00 7.70
CA LEU A 42 14.48 16.72 8.38
C LEU A 42 14.51 15.51 7.43
N GLY A 43 14.42 15.72 6.11
CA GLY A 43 14.52 14.64 5.12
C GLY A 43 13.31 13.69 5.12
N TYR A 44 12.15 14.10 5.64
CA TYR A 44 10.97 13.25 5.64
C TYR A 44 10.23 13.34 4.31
N HIS A 45 9.78 12.18 3.82
CA HIS A 45 8.96 12.06 2.62
C HIS A 45 7.57 11.54 2.96
N LYS A 46 6.57 11.96 2.19
CA LYS A 46 5.21 11.44 2.31
C LYS A 46 5.18 10.00 1.82
N LEU A 47 4.88 9.07 2.72
CA LEU A 47 4.60 7.68 2.36
C LEU A 47 3.07 7.47 2.33
N CYS A 48 2.59 6.77 1.31
CA CYS A 48 1.24 6.23 1.32
C CYS A 48 1.18 5.04 2.28
N ALA A 49 0.11 4.92 3.05
CA ALA A 49 -0.09 3.75 3.87
C ALA A 49 -0.32 2.53 2.96
N SER A 50 0.43 1.45 3.16
CA SER A 50 0.16 0.19 2.49
C SER A 50 -1.11 -0.44 3.05
N TRP A 51 -1.91 -1.04 2.16
CA TRP A 51 -3.07 -1.83 2.58
C TRP A 51 -2.62 -3.09 3.29
N VAL A 52 -3.17 -3.33 4.48
CA VAL A 52 -2.95 -4.55 5.25
C VAL A 52 -4.28 -5.31 5.28
N SER A 53 -4.31 -6.49 4.67
CA SER A 53 -5.52 -7.31 4.51
C SER A 53 -6.25 -7.60 5.83
N LYS A 54 -5.51 -7.83 6.93
CA LYS A 54 -6.09 -8.14 8.23
C LYS A 54 -5.24 -7.63 9.39
N MET A 55 -5.90 -7.07 10.40
CA MET A 55 -5.27 -6.78 11.70
C MET A 55 -5.05 -8.09 12.47
N LEU A 56 -3.79 -8.40 12.74
CA LEU A 56 -3.42 -9.63 13.45
C LEU A 56 -3.46 -9.42 14.96
N THR A 57 -4.04 -10.38 15.67
CA THR A 57 -3.94 -10.49 17.13
C THR A 57 -2.55 -11.01 17.51
N GLU A 58 -2.16 -10.85 18.76
CA GLU A 58 -0.89 -11.39 19.27
C GLU A 58 -0.79 -12.91 19.09
N GLU A 59 -1.90 -13.63 19.24
CA GLU A 59 -1.94 -15.07 18.98
C GLU A 59 -1.67 -15.41 17.51
N HIS A 60 -2.28 -14.69 16.56
CA HIS A 60 -2.02 -14.88 15.13
C HIS A 60 -0.54 -14.62 14.79
N LYS A 61 0.07 -13.61 15.40
CA LYS A 61 1.50 -13.29 15.21
C LYS A 61 2.38 -14.42 15.72
N LYS A 62 2.13 -14.92 16.94
CA LYS A 62 2.86 -16.05 17.52
C LYS A 62 2.77 -17.30 16.67
N LYS A 63 1.56 -17.66 16.22
CA LYS A 63 1.35 -18.81 15.32
C LYS A 63 2.11 -18.64 14.00
N ARG A 64 1.99 -17.48 13.35
CA ARG A 64 2.71 -17.18 12.10
C ARG A 64 4.23 -17.28 12.26
N MET A 65 4.78 -16.72 13.33
CA MET A 65 6.21 -16.80 13.63
C MET A 65 6.65 -18.25 13.88
N GLY A 66 5.87 -19.01 14.63
CA GLY A 66 6.13 -20.43 14.90
C GLY A 66 6.17 -21.26 13.62
N PHE A 67 5.15 -21.11 12.75
CA PHE A 67 5.14 -21.80 11.46
C PHE A 67 6.31 -21.38 10.58
N ALA A 68 6.58 -20.07 10.45
CA ALA A 68 7.70 -19.58 9.65
C ALA A 68 9.05 -20.16 10.11
N LEU A 69 9.26 -20.28 11.43
CA LEU A 69 10.46 -20.87 11.99
C LEU A 69 10.56 -22.37 11.70
N ASP A 70 9.45 -23.11 11.77
CA ASP A 70 9.41 -24.53 11.40
C ASP A 70 9.74 -24.72 9.90
N PHE A 71 9.11 -23.94 9.01
CA PHE A 71 9.42 -23.93 7.58
C PHE A 71 10.90 -23.63 7.32
N LEU A 72 11.45 -22.61 7.98
CA LEU A 72 12.86 -22.23 7.85
C LEU A 72 13.79 -23.35 8.35
N THR A 73 13.46 -23.99 9.46
CA THR A 73 14.26 -25.08 10.06
C THR A 73 14.27 -26.31 9.15
N ARG A 74 13.12 -26.64 8.54
CA ARG A 74 13.04 -27.75 7.57
C ARG A 74 13.81 -27.44 6.31
N TYR A 75 13.66 -26.22 5.78
CA TYR A 75 14.44 -25.78 4.62
C TYR A 75 15.95 -25.83 4.89
N ALA A 76 16.40 -25.42 6.07
CA ALA A 76 17.81 -25.51 6.44
C ALA A 76 18.36 -26.94 6.48
N LYS A 77 17.51 -27.97 6.66
CA LYS A 77 17.93 -29.37 6.74
C LYS A 77 18.00 -30.06 5.38
N THR A 78 17.02 -29.83 4.52
CA THR A 78 16.86 -30.58 3.25
C THR A 78 16.85 -29.67 2.02
N GLY A 79 16.94 -28.35 2.20
CA GLY A 79 17.03 -27.38 1.11
C GLY A 79 15.84 -27.46 0.16
N ASP A 80 16.14 -27.41 -1.14
CA ASP A 80 15.14 -27.38 -2.19
C ASP A 80 14.34 -28.69 -2.32
N GLU A 81 14.87 -29.81 -1.83
CA GLU A 81 14.11 -31.07 -1.76
C GLU A 81 12.81 -30.86 -0.98
N PHE A 82 12.85 -30.12 0.13
CA PHE A 82 11.62 -29.81 0.89
C PHE A 82 10.61 -29.01 0.05
N LEU A 83 11.07 -28.02 -0.70
CA LEU A 83 10.20 -27.18 -1.52
C LEU A 83 9.55 -27.96 -2.66
N ASN A 84 10.27 -28.92 -3.25
CA ASN A 84 9.76 -29.77 -4.34
C ASN A 84 8.56 -30.63 -3.92
N HIS A 85 8.37 -30.88 -2.63
CA HIS A 85 7.24 -31.62 -2.09
C HIS A 85 6.03 -30.75 -1.72
N ILE A 86 6.13 -29.42 -1.87
CA ILE A 86 5.05 -28.48 -1.55
C ILE A 86 4.25 -28.18 -2.83
N VAL A 87 2.99 -28.60 -2.84
CA VAL A 87 2.00 -28.16 -3.84
C VAL A 87 1.11 -27.11 -3.18
N THR A 88 0.99 -25.92 -3.79
CA THR A 88 0.12 -24.83 -3.31
C THR A 88 -0.96 -24.51 -4.32
N GLY A 89 -2.10 -24.04 -3.85
CA GLY A 89 -3.21 -23.53 -4.65
C GLY A 89 -4.01 -22.52 -3.85
N ASP A 90 -4.57 -21.53 -4.53
CA ASP A 90 -5.47 -20.53 -3.94
C ASP A 90 -6.60 -20.24 -4.94
N GLU A 91 -7.74 -19.79 -4.43
CA GLU A 91 -8.90 -19.45 -5.24
C GLU A 91 -8.92 -17.93 -5.49
N MET A 92 -8.94 -17.55 -6.77
CA MET A 92 -9.07 -16.16 -7.17
C MET A 92 -10.44 -15.93 -7.82
N TRP A 93 -11.17 -14.93 -7.33
CA TRP A 93 -12.38 -14.47 -7.98
C TRP A 93 -12.02 -13.76 -9.29
N VAL A 94 -12.52 -14.28 -10.42
CA VAL A 94 -12.39 -13.62 -11.72
C VAL A 94 -13.69 -12.89 -12.01
N TYR A 95 -13.60 -11.56 -12.11
CA TYR A 95 -14.73 -10.74 -12.51
C TYR A 95 -14.94 -10.86 -14.02
N HIS A 96 -16.10 -11.37 -14.44
CA HIS A 96 -16.51 -11.37 -15.84
C HIS A 96 -17.51 -10.21 -16.04
N PRO A 97 -17.13 -9.10 -16.69
CA PRO A 97 -18.07 -8.05 -17.01
C PRO A 97 -19.16 -8.64 -17.92
N THR A 98 -20.42 -8.47 -17.53
CA THR A 98 -21.53 -8.75 -18.44
C THR A 98 -21.53 -7.64 -19.49
N PRO A 99 -21.52 -7.94 -20.80
CA PRO A 99 -21.81 -6.91 -21.78
C PRO A 99 -23.28 -6.53 -21.57
N GLU A 100 -23.54 -5.46 -20.83
CA GLU A 100 -24.86 -4.86 -20.82
C GLU A 100 -25.25 -4.63 -22.28
N SER A 101 -26.40 -5.19 -22.68
CA SER A 101 -26.99 -4.87 -23.97
C SER A 101 -27.10 -3.34 -24.04
N LYS A 102 -26.49 -2.75 -25.07
CA LYS A 102 -26.55 -1.31 -25.40
C LYS A 102 -27.98 -0.73 -25.54
N GLN A 103 -29.02 -1.48 -25.22
CA GLN A 103 -30.43 -1.10 -25.35
C GLN A 103 -30.91 -0.18 -24.23
N THR A 104 -30.18 -0.03 -23.11
CA THR A 104 -30.55 0.93 -22.05
C THR A 104 -29.60 2.13 -21.91
N ALA A 105 -28.51 2.17 -22.68
CA ALA A 105 -27.58 3.30 -22.71
C ALA A 105 -27.87 4.22 -23.92
N GLN A 106 -29.02 4.89 -23.91
CA GLN A 106 -29.21 6.07 -24.75
C GLN A 106 -28.64 7.29 -24.01
N ALA A 107 -27.41 7.66 -24.34
CA ALA A 107 -26.89 9.00 -24.11
C ALA A 107 -26.42 9.56 -25.46
N VAL A 108 -26.95 10.72 -25.86
CA VAL A 108 -26.52 11.41 -27.08
C VAL A 108 -25.12 11.96 -26.84
N VAL A 109 -24.11 11.39 -27.51
CA VAL A 109 -22.73 11.88 -27.48
C VAL A 109 -22.49 12.76 -28.71
N ARG A 110 -21.92 13.96 -28.51
CA ARG A 110 -21.54 14.86 -29.61
C ARG A 110 -20.29 14.33 -30.30
N CYS A 111 -20.31 14.29 -31.64
CA CYS A 111 -19.32 13.66 -32.51
C CYS A 111 -17.91 14.26 -32.39
N GLN A 112 -17.06 13.80 -31.47
CA GLN A 112 -15.59 13.79 -31.65
C GLN A 112 -15.00 12.63 -30.84
N SER A 113 -14.85 11.47 -31.49
CA SER A 113 -14.10 10.31 -31.00
C SER A 113 -12.73 10.25 -31.70
N PRO A 114 -11.70 9.72 -31.05
CA PRO A 114 -10.74 8.85 -31.74
C PRO A 114 -10.87 7.39 -31.28
N GLU A 115 -10.55 6.51 -32.22
CA GLU A 115 -10.86 5.08 -32.32
C GLU A 115 -10.22 4.18 -31.25
N ASN A 116 -10.98 3.15 -30.83
CA ASN A 116 -10.49 2.04 -30.02
C ASN A 116 -9.70 1.05 -30.91
N GLN A 117 -8.50 0.66 -30.49
CA GLN A 117 -7.74 -0.43 -31.11
C GLN A 117 -8.32 -1.80 -30.69
N GLU A 118 -8.62 -2.65 -31.67
CA GLU A 118 -9.09 -4.01 -31.47
C GLU A 118 -7.96 -4.92 -30.95
N ILE A 119 -8.24 -5.65 -29.86
CA ILE A 119 -7.36 -6.73 -29.39
C ILE A 119 -7.73 -8.00 -30.17
N GLN A 120 -6.78 -8.53 -30.94
CA GLN A 120 -6.94 -9.80 -31.65
C GLN A 120 -6.99 -10.97 -30.65
N ASN A 121 -8.06 -11.74 -30.69
CA ASN A 121 -8.20 -12.97 -29.89
C ASN A 121 -7.34 -14.08 -30.51
N PHE A 122 -6.35 -14.56 -29.75
CA PHE A 122 -5.71 -15.84 -30.00
C PHE A 122 -6.59 -16.95 -29.40
N ASN A 123 -7.08 -17.84 -30.25
CA ASN A 123 -7.76 -19.07 -29.83
C ASN A 123 -6.70 -20.13 -29.46
N PHE A 124 -6.90 -20.83 -28.34
CA PHE A 124 -6.25 -22.11 -28.05
C PHE A 124 -6.97 -23.25 -28.79
#